data_AF-A0A6M0A0T4-F1
#
_entry.id   AF-A0A6M0A0T4-F1
#
_cell.length_a   1.000
_cell.length_b   1.000
_cell.length_c   1.000
_cell.angle_alpha   90.00
_cell.angle_beta   90.00
_cell.angle_gamma   90.00
#
_symmetry.space_group_name_H-M   'P 1'
#
loop_
_entity.id
_entity.type
_entity.pdbx_description
1 polymer ?
#
loop_
_entity_poly.entity_id
_entity_poly.type
_entity_poly.pdbx_seq_one_letter_code
_entity_poly.pdbx_strand_id
1 'polypeptide(L)'
;MDSSINYPDILKKTVQEATRDQPSLQQIKLYPICDFDSGHFLVVGTGLDKQGWIDFIVFHARVLDRQVIIEMDNFEDGLTSSLIDAGIRAEDIISGFNYHRSVAMS
;
A
#
# COMPACT_ATOMS: atom_id res chain seq x y z
N MET A 1 -12.47 -18.85 -16.05
CA MET A 1 -12.18 -19.91 -15.05
C MET A 1 -11.45 -19.23 -13.92
N ASP A 2 -12.05 -19.32 -12.74
CA ASP A 2 -11.87 -18.52 -11.52
C ASP A 2 -11.69 -17.01 -11.71
N SER A 3 -12.80 -16.30 -11.90
CA SER A 3 -12.86 -14.83 -11.88
C SER A 3 -12.91 -14.29 -10.43
N SER A 4 -12.18 -14.94 -9.52
CA SER A 4 -12.03 -14.47 -8.15
C SER A 4 -11.06 -13.28 -8.18
N ILE A 5 -11.53 -12.13 -7.71
CA ILE A 5 -10.70 -10.93 -7.62
C ILE A 5 -9.53 -11.25 -6.68
N ASN A 6 -8.29 -11.07 -7.16
CA ASN A 6 -7.07 -11.33 -6.40
C ASN A 6 -6.55 -10.02 -5.78
N TYR A 7 -6.80 -9.81 -4.48
CA TYR A 7 -6.39 -8.60 -3.75
C TYR A 7 -4.87 -8.40 -3.73
N PRO A 8 -4.03 -9.43 -3.49
CA PRO A 8 -2.58 -9.34 -3.69
C PRO A 8 -2.15 -8.78 -5.05
N ASP A 9 -2.76 -9.26 -6.14
CA ASP A 9 -2.43 -8.77 -7.50
C ASP A 9 -2.86 -7.32 -7.72
N ILE A 10 -4.03 -6.93 -7.19
CA ILE A 10 -4.48 -5.54 -7.22
C ILE A 10 -3.52 -4.66 -6.44
N LEU A 11 -3.17 -5.02 -5.20
CA LEU A 11 -2.25 -4.25 -4.37
C LEU A 11 -0.90 -4.07 -5.04
N LYS A 12 -0.31 -5.14 -5.59
CA LYS A 12 0.92 -5.06 -6.38
C LYS A 12 0.79 -4.06 -7.50
N LYS A 13 -0.27 -4.15 -8.30
CA LYS A 13 -0.48 -3.25 -9.44
C LYS A 13 -0.64 -1.80 -8.97
N THR A 14 -1.42 -1.56 -7.92
CA THR A 14 -1.66 -0.22 -7.37
C THR A 14 -0.37 0.41 -6.85
N VAL A 15 0.46 -0.31 -6.08
CA VAL A 15 1.74 0.25 -5.60
C VAL A 15 2.76 0.45 -6.74
N GLN A 16 2.74 -0.40 -7.76
CA GLN A 16 3.55 -0.22 -8.96
C GLN A 16 3.09 1.00 -9.79
N GLU A 17 1.79 1.26 -9.85
CA GLU A 17 1.21 2.41 -10.53
C GLU A 17 1.53 3.71 -9.80
N ALA A 18 1.37 3.73 -8.48
CA ALA A 18 1.69 4.88 -7.63
C ALA A 18 3.17 5.30 -7.68
N THR A 19 4.05 4.42 -8.15
CA THR A 19 5.50 4.65 -8.23
C THR A 19 6.04 4.71 -9.66
N ARG A 20 5.17 4.60 -10.68
CA ARG A 20 5.59 4.54 -12.09
C ARG A 20 6.16 5.86 -12.59
N ASP A 21 5.39 6.93 -12.43
CA ASP A 21 5.66 8.23 -13.05
C ASP A 21 6.37 9.18 -12.07
N GLN A 22 7.66 8.94 -11.84
CA GLN A 22 8.48 9.76 -10.95
C GLN A 22 9.33 10.78 -11.72
N PRO A 23 9.25 12.09 -11.39
CA PRO A 23 10.13 13.10 -11.98
C PRO A 23 11.62 12.71 -11.91
N SER A 24 12.34 12.91 -13.00
CA SER A 24 13.76 12.55 -13.10
C SER A 24 14.62 13.24 -12.04
N LEU A 25 14.35 14.53 -11.78
CA LEU A 25 15.05 15.38 -10.80
C LEU A 25 14.62 15.15 -9.33
N GLN A 26 13.64 14.27 -9.09
CA GLN A 26 13.22 13.96 -7.72
C GLN A 26 14.36 13.26 -6.97
N GLN A 27 14.79 13.84 -5.85
CA GLN A 27 15.93 13.33 -5.07
C GLN A 27 15.56 12.16 -4.15
N ILE A 28 14.29 12.06 -3.75
CA ILE A 28 13.73 10.90 -3.03
C ILE A 28 13.00 10.05 -4.06
N LYS A 29 13.38 8.79 -4.25
CA LYS A 29 12.71 7.87 -5.15
C LYS A 29 11.80 6.92 -4.38
N LEU A 30 10.67 6.59 -4.98
CA LEU A 30 9.69 5.65 -4.46
C LEU A 30 9.90 4.27 -5.07
N TYR A 31 9.84 3.24 -4.24
CA TYR A 31 10.04 1.86 -4.64
C TYR A 31 8.90 1.00 -4.11
N PRO A 32 8.20 0.24 -4.99
CA PRO A 32 7.22 -0.73 -4.55
C PRO A 32 7.93 -1.98 -4.03
N ILE A 33 7.52 -2.48 -2.87
CA ILE A 33 7.99 -3.75 -2.29
C ILE A 33 6.76 -4.64 -2.11
N CYS A 34 6.77 -5.80 -2.76
CA CYS A 34 5.65 -6.74 -2.75
C CYS A 34 6.15 -8.10 -2.26
N ASP A 35 5.65 -8.53 -1.11
CA ASP A 35 5.88 -9.85 -0.56
C ASP A 35 4.55 -10.60 -0.51
N PHE A 36 4.36 -11.50 -1.47
CA PHE A 36 3.14 -12.30 -1.59
C PHE A 36 3.06 -13.38 -0.51
N ASP A 37 4.20 -13.87 -0.02
CA ASP A 37 4.24 -14.98 0.93
C ASP A 37 3.80 -14.50 2.31
N SER A 38 4.24 -13.31 2.73
CA SER A 38 3.78 -12.70 3.98
C SER A 38 2.51 -11.84 3.82
N GLY A 39 2.14 -11.50 2.58
CA GLY A 39 0.99 -10.65 2.28
C GLY A 39 1.23 -9.16 2.51
N HIS A 40 2.48 -8.71 2.45
CA HIS A 40 2.88 -7.32 2.70
C HIS A 40 3.14 -6.55 1.40
N PHE A 41 2.54 -5.37 1.28
CA PHE A 41 2.68 -4.48 0.13
C PHE A 41 3.04 -3.08 0.62
N LEU A 42 4.21 -2.59 0.22
CA LEU A 42 4.75 -1.33 0.69
C LEU A 42 5.17 -0.44 -0.48
N VAL A 43 5.22 0.87 -0.20
CA VAL A 43 6.02 1.83 -0.94
C VAL A 43 7.03 2.43 0.02
N VAL A 44 8.31 2.35 -0.33
CA VAL A 44 9.40 2.97 0.43
C VAL A 44 9.94 4.16 -0.35
N GLY A 45 10.13 5.28 0.33
CA GLY A 45 10.83 6.45 -0.18
C GLY A 45 12.27 6.47 0.32
N THR A 46 13.23 6.45 -0.60
CA THR A 46 14.66 6.57 -0.25
C THR A 46 15.36 7.64 -1.07
N GLY A 47 16.29 8.36 -0.46
CA GLY A 47 17.12 9.33 -1.16
C GLY A 47 17.67 10.43 -0.26
N LEU A 48 18.15 11.50 -0.89
CA LEU A 48 18.72 12.64 -0.17
C LEU A 48 17.74 13.81 -0.22
N ASP A 49 17.47 14.42 0.93
CA ASP A 49 16.77 15.69 1.01
C ASP A 49 17.70 16.80 1.55
N LYS A 50 17.15 17.96 1.90
CA LYS A 50 17.95 19.08 2.44
C LYS A 50 18.49 18.82 3.85
N GLN A 51 17.91 17.87 4.57
CA GLN A 51 18.18 17.57 5.98
C GLN A 51 19.06 16.33 6.14
N GLY A 52 19.10 15.45 5.12
CA GLY A 52 20.01 14.31 5.07
C GLY A 52 19.45 13.16 4.26
N TRP A 53 19.92 11.96 4.59
CA TRP A 53 19.39 10.72 4.02
C TRP A 53 18.00 10.42 4.58
N ILE A 54 17.11 10.06 3.68
CA ILE A 54 15.72 9.71 3.94
C ILE A 54 15.52 8.24 3.55
N ASP A 55 14.90 7.49 4.45
CA ASP A 55 14.52 6.09 4.27
C ASP A 55 13.28 5.80 5.13
N PHE A 56 12.10 5.79 4.50
CA PHE A 56 10.83 5.67 5.22
C PHE A 56 9.75 5.01 4.37
N ILE A 57 8.77 4.44 5.07
CA ILE A 57 7.57 3.85 4.46
C ILE A 57 6.59 4.96 4.13
N VAL A 58 6.18 5.06 2.86
CA VAL A 58 5.15 5.99 2.38
C VAL A 58 3.76 5.34 2.45
N PHE A 59 3.69 4.06 2.11
CA PHE A 59 2.46 3.28 2.15
C PHE A 59 2.76 1.87 2.64
N HIS A 60 1.86 1.31 3.44
CA HIS A 60 1.91 -0.07 3.87
C HIS A 60 0.50 -0.64 4.00
N ALA A 61 0.25 -1.70 3.23
CA ALA A 61 -0.93 -2.54 3.38
C ALA A 61 -0.56 -4.00 3.56
N ARG A 62 -1.48 -4.75 4.18
CA ARG A 62 -1.41 -6.20 4.35
C ARG A 62 -2.67 -6.86 3.82
N VAL A 63 -2.52 -8.04 3.22
CA VAL A 63 -3.64 -8.93 2.93
C VAL A 63 -3.67 -10.00 4.01
N LEU A 64 -4.74 -10.03 4.79
CA LEU A 64 -5.02 -11.12 5.74
C LEU A 64 -6.38 -11.70 5.40
N ASP A 65 -6.42 -13.01 5.15
CA ASP A 65 -7.59 -13.73 4.65
C ASP A 65 -8.19 -13.10 3.38
N ARG A 66 -9.25 -12.29 3.53
CA ARG A 66 -9.95 -11.58 2.47
C ARG A 66 -10.07 -10.08 2.74
N GLN A 67 -9.24 -9.53 3.63
CA GLN A 67 -9.25 -8.12 3.97
C GLN A 67 -7.93 -7.47 3.59
N VAL A 68 -8.03 -6.22 3.15
CA VAL A 68 -6.89 -5.32 2.97
C VAL A 68 -6.81 -4.40 4.17
N ILE A 69 -5.75 -4.55 4.94
CA ILE A 69 -5.49 -3.70 6.10
C ILE A 69 -4.48 -2.63 5.67
N ILE A 70 -4.90 -1.37 5.61
CA ILE A 70 -4.02 -0.23 5.33
C ILE A 70 -3.42 0.23 6.67
N GLU A 71 -2.19 -0.18 6.94
CA GLU A 71 -1.45 0.21 8.15
C GLU A 71 -1.02 1.68 8.08
N MET A 72 -0.67 2.15 6.88
CA MET A 72 -0.19 3.51 6.64
C MET A 72 -0.44 3.93 5.20
N ASP A 73 -0.87 5.17 4.99
CA ASP A 73 -1.02 5.77 3.68
C ASP A 73 -0.70 7.27 3.76
N ASN A 74 0.50 7.64 3.30
CA ASN A 74 0.99 9.02 3.29
C ASN A 74 1.00 9.64 1.88
N PHE A 75 0.31 9.02 0.91
CA PHE A 75 0.06 9.69 -0.37
C PHE A 75 -0.94 10.84 -0.16
N GLU A 76 -0.78 11.95 -0.89
CA GLU A 76 -1.63 13.14 -0.75
C GLU A 76 -3.13 12.83 -0.91
N ASP A 77 -3.47 12.07 -1.95
CA ASP A 77 -4.84 11.61 -2.22
C ASP A 77 -5.16 10.25 -1.59
N GLY A 78 -4.17 9.61 -0.95
CA GLY A 78 -4.22 8.21 -0.57
C GLY A 78 -4.32 7.24 -1.75
N LEU A 79 -4.29 5.93 -1.47
CA LEU A 79 -4.46 4.86 -2.45
C LEU A 79 -5.79 4.11 -2.32
N THR A 80 -6.62 4.47 -1.34
CA THR A 80 -7.88 3.76 -1.06
C THR A 80 -8.83 3.78 -2.25
N SER A 81 -9.03 4.94 -2.90
CA SER A 81 -9.85 5.07 -4.11
C SER A 81 -9.31 4.20 -5.25
N SER A 82 -8.00 4.24 -5.50
CA SER A 82 -7.32 3.41 -6.50
C SER A 82 -7.53 1.90 -6.28
N LEU A 83 -7.53 1.45 -5.03
CA LEU A 83 -7.81 0.05 -4.68
C LEU A 83 -9.27 -0.33 -4.97
N ILE A 84 -10.20 0.56 -4.67
CA ILE A 84 -11.64 0.36 -4.94
C ILE A 84 -11.89 0.32 -6.45
N ASP A 85 -11.35 1.28 -7.20
CA ASP A 85 -11.48 1.37 -8.66
C ASP A 85 -10.87 0.15 -9.36
N ALA A 86 -9.80 -0.42 -8.78
CA ALA A 86 -9.19 -1.66 -9.25
C ALA A 86 -9.98 -2.94 -8.91
N GLY A 87 -11.04 -2.83 -8.10
CA GLY A 87 -12.00 -3.90 -7.83
C GLY A 87 -12.01 -4.47 -6.41
N ILE A 88 -11.25 -3.89 -5.47
CA ILE A 88 -11.38 -4.28 -4.06
C ILE A 88 -12.66 -3.68 -3.50
N ARG A 89 -13.49 -4.51 -2.86
CA ARG A 89 -14.74 -4.01 -2.26
C ARG A 89 -14.41 -3.07 -1.10
N ALA A 90 -15.10 -1.94 -0.99
CA ALA A 90 -14.83 -0.96 0.05
C ALA A 90 -14.97 -1.54 1.46
N GLU A 91 -15.92 -2.47 1.66
CA GLU A 91 -16.13 -3.16 2.93
C GLU A 91 -15.02 -4.16 3.31
N ASP A 92 -14.16 -4.53 2.37
CA ASP A 92 -13.02 -5.42 2.61
C ASP A 92 -11.73 -4.63 2.91
N ILE A 93 -11.77 -3.29 2.86
CA ILE A 93 -10.67 -2.40 3.22
C ILE A 93 -10.88 -1.89 4.65
N ILE A 94 -9.89 -2.10 5.51
CA ILE A 94 -9.90 -1.66 6.91
C ILE A 94 -8.63 -0.86 7.21
N SER A 95 -8.74 0.23 7.99
CA SER A 95 -7.54 0.92 8.49
C SER A 95 -6.86 0.09 9.57
N GLY A 96 -5.54 0.14 9.65
CA GLY A 96 -4.74 -0.54 10.68
C GLY A 96 -5.24 -0.18 12.08
N PHE A 97 -5.56 1.10 12.33
CA PHE A 97 -6.15 1.54 13.59
C PHE A 97 -7.43 0.75 13.96
N ASN A 98 -8.37 0.60 13.02
CA ASN A 98 -9.61 -0.13 13.28
C ASN A 98 -9.37 -1.64 13.43
N TYR A 99 -8.44 -2.21 12.68
CA TYR A 99 -8.06 -3.61 12.79
C TYR A 99 -7.44 -3.93 14.15
N HIS A 100 -6.43 -3.17 14.58
CA HIS A 100 -5.77 -3.42 15.87
C HIS A 100 -6.73 -3.18 17.05
N ARG A 101 -7.67 -2.25 16.92
CA ARG A 101 -8.72 -2.04 17.92
C ARG A 101 -9.66 -3.24 18.04
N SER A 102 -10.04 -3.89 16.94
CA SER A 102 -10.91 -5.06 17.00
C SER A 102 -10.20 -6.26 17.61
N VAL A 103 -8.93 -6.49 17.26
CA VAL A 103 -8.10 -7.57 17.81
C VAL A 103 -7.80 -7.37 19.31
N ALA A 104 -7.60 -6.13 19.75
CA ALA A 104 -7.34 -5.85 21.18
C ALA A 104 -8.58 -6.05 22.08
N MET A 105 -9.78 -6.09 21.50
CA MET A 105 -11.06 -6.24 22.23
C MET A 105 -11.60 -7.68 22.21
N SER A 106 -10.98 -8.58 21.44
CA SER A 106 -11.32 -10.02 21.37
C SER A 106 -10.50 -10.84 22.36
#